data_AF-A0A0E3LKU1-F1
#
_entry.id   AF-A0A0E3LKU1-F1
#
_cell.length_a   1.000
_cell.length_b   1.000
_cell.length_c   1.000
_cell.angle_alpha   90.00
_cell.angle_beta   90.00
_cell.angle_gamma   90.00
#
_symmetry.space_group_name_H-M   'P 1'
#
loop_
_entity.id
_entity.type
_entity.pdbx_description
1 polymer ?
#
loop_
_entity_poly.entity_id
_entity_poly.type
_entity_poly.pdbx_seq_one_letter_code
_entity_poly.pdbx_strand_id
1 'polypeptide(L)'
;MKKSSGKRKSTLIFACSGLSNTGKLTMQAASTLAFRRPNLYRAAAAHKGVDAVEDAVSDGFKIIALDGCTDRCATKKLDEAGMKADVYLMVTELGIEKTRSSDVKPEYVEKIVRAIKEA
;
A
#
# COMPACT_ATOMS: atom_id res chain seq x y z
N MET A 1 22.99 -27.86 -1.63
CA MET A 1 21.79 -27.10 -1.23
C MET A 1 21.52 -26.03 -2.28
N LYS A 2 20.50 -26.20 -3.13
CA LYS A 2 20.16 -25.23 -4.19
C LYS A 2 19.47 -24.03 -3.53
N LYS A 3 20.17 -22.90 -3.39
CA LYS A 3 19.52 -21.61 -3.11
C LYS A 3 18.74 -21.22 -4.36
N SER A 4 17.44 -21.46 -4.35
CA SER A 4 16.52 -20.89 -5.35
C SER A 4 16.64 -19.37 -5.24
N SER A 5 17.33 -18.75 -6.19
CA SER A 5 17.35 -17.31 -6.39
C SER A 5 15.98 -16.88 -6.88
N GLY A 6 15.01 -16.80 -5.97
CA GLY A 6 13.67 -16.33 -6.24
C GLY A 6 13.72 -14.90 -6.76
N LYS A 7 13.27 -14.68 -8.01
CA LYS A 7 12.97 -13.33 -8.50
C LYS A 7 12.02 -12.68 -7.49
N ARG A 8 12.40 -11.53 -6.92
CA ARG A 8 11.46 -10.72 -6.13
C ARG A 8 10.33 -10.31 -7.05
N LYS A 9 9.10 -10.75 -6.77
CA LYS A 9 7.91 -10.27 -7.48
C LYS A 9 7.78 -8.76 -7.25
N SER A 10 7.54 -8.02 -8.32
CA SER A 10 7.15 -6.61 -8.22
C SER A 10 5.84 -6.49 -7.44
N THR A 11 5.61 -5.35 -6.80
CA THR A 11 4.52 -5.16 -5.84
C THR A 11 3.72 -3.91 -6.18
N LEU A 12 2.39 -4.03 -6.23
CA LEU A 12 1.48 -2.89 -6.23
C LEU A 12 1.06 -2.60 -4.79
N ILE A 13 1.21 -1.35 -4.37
CA ILE A 13 0.72 -0.85 -3.10
C ILE A 13 -0.60 -0.12 -3.36
N PHE A 14 -1.70 -0.77 -3.00
CA PHE A 14 -3.05 -0.23 -3.11
C PHE A 14 -3.41 0.53 -1.83
N ALA A 15 -3.22 1.84 -1.86
CA ALA A 15 -3.33 2.70 -0.70
C ALA A 15 -4.72 3.31 -0.54
N CYS A 16 -5.23 3.32 0.69
CA CYS A 16 -6.52 3.92 1.05
C CYS A 16 -6.64 5.38 0.55
N SER A 17 -5.60 6.20 0.72
CA SER A 17 -5.55 7.58 0.21
C SER A 17 -6.71 8.49 0.67
N GLY A 18 -7.23 8.27 1.88
CA GLY A 18 -8.28 9.10 2.48
C GLY A 18 -7.82 10.50 2.91
N LEU A 19 -8.77 11.32 3.37
CA LEU A 19 -8.53 12.71 3.77
C LEU A 19 -7.89 12.89 5.16
N SER A 20 -7.78 11.84 5.98
CA SER A 20 -7.09 11.90 7.29
C SER A 20 -5.57 11.97 7.14
N ASN A 21 -4.84 12.20 8.24
CA ASN A 21 -3.38 12.05 8.23
C ASN A 21 -2.97 10.65 7.75
N THR A 22 -3.59 9.59 8.30
CA THR A 22 -3.28 8.21 7.95
C THR A 22 -3.62 7.91 6.49
N GLY A 23 -4.70 8.47 5.96
CA GLY A 23 -5.03 8.40 4.55
C GLY A 23 -3.95 9.03 3.66
N LYS A 24 -3.53 10.27 3.95
CA LYS A 24 -2.41 10.93 3.24
C LYS A 24 -1.10 10.16 3.37
N LEU A 25 -0.78 9.68 4.58
CA LEU A 25 0.44 8.92 4.87
C LEU A 25 0.51 7.61 4.06
N THR A 26 -0.60 6.89 3.89
CA THR A 26 -0.63 5.66 3.07
C THR A 26 -0.17 5.96 1.64
N MET A 27 -0.73 7.00 1.02
CA MET A 27 -0.40 7.38 -0.35
C MET A 27 1.02 7.96 -0.48
N GLN A 28 1.44 8.79 0.47
CA GLN A 28 2.79 9.34 0.48
C GLN A 28 3.85 8.24 0.63
N ALA A 29 3.65 7.27 1.53
CA ALA A 29 4.56 6.14 1.70
C ALA A 29 4.60 5.26 0.45
N ALA A 30 3.44 4.91 -0.11
CA ALA A 30 3.34 4.12 -1.33
C ALA A 30 4.07 4.80 -2.50
N SER A 31 3.79 6.08 -2.73
CA SER A 31 4.40 6.87 -3.81
C SER A 31 5.89 7.08 -3.59
N THR A 32 6.32 7.31 -2.36
CA THR A 32 7.74 7.46 -2.01
C THR A 32 8.51 6.19 -2.33
N LEU A 33 7.97 5.02 -1.98
CA LEU A 33 8.65 3.75 -2.27
C LEU A 33 8.64 3.44 -3.77
N ALA A 34 7.52 3.65 -4.46
CA ALA A 34 7.42 3.51 -5.91
C ALA A 34 8.41 4.43 -6.64
N PHE A 35 8.54 5.69 -6.22
CA PHE A 35 9.51 6.63 -6.77
C PHE A 35 10.97 6.20 -6.52
N ARG A 36 11.29 5.70 -5.32
CA ARG A 36 12.64 5.22 -4.98
C ARG A 36 13.03 3.93 -5.71
N ARG A 37 12.05 3.10 -6.08
CA ARG A 37 12.26 1.76 -6.66
C ARG A 37 11.20 1.45 -7.74
N PRO A 38 11.17 2.22 -8.84
CA PRO A 38 10.10 2.14 -9.85
C PRO A 38 10.06 0.79 -10.58
N ASN A 39 11.19 0.09 -10.66
CA ASN A 39 11.28 -1.25 -11.26
C ASN A 39 10.66 -2.35 -10.38
N LEU A 40 10.33 -2.05 -9.11
CA LEU A 40 9.84 -3.04 -8.14
C LEU A 40 8.48 -2.68 -7.55
N TYR A 41 8.15 -1.40 -7.45
CA TYR A 41 6.93 -0.95 -6.78
C TYR A 41 6.10 -0.01 -7.65
N ARG A 42 4.79 -0.23 -7.64
CA ARG A 42 3.77 0.71 -8.14
C ARG A 42 2.90 1.16 -6.97
N ALA A 43 2.29 2.33 -7.09
CA ALA A 43 1.34 2.85 -6.11
C ALA A 43 0.03 3.21 -6.80
N ALA A 44 -1.09 2.83 -6.20
CA ALA A 44 -2.43 3.16 -6.68
C ALA A 44 -3.32 3.62 -5.53
N ALA A 45 -4.26 4.51 -5.84
CA ALA A 45 -5.17 5.08 -4.86
C ALA A 45 -6.52 4.38 -4.94
N ALA A 46 -7.04 3.91 -3.81
CA ALA A 46 -8.30 3.16 -3.78
C ALA A 46 -9.51 3.95 -4.32
N HIS A 47 -9.53 5.28 -4.15
CA HIS A 47 -10.60 6.13 -4.67
C HIS A 47 -10.59 6.28 -6.21
N LYS A 48 -9.55 5.81 -6.90
CA LYS A 48 -9.45 5.84 -8.37
C LYS A 48 -9.98 4.56 -9.03
N GLY A 49 -10.49 3.60 -8.26
CA GLY A 49 -10.92 2.30 -8.78
C GLY A 49 -9.84 1.23 -8.69
N VAL A 50 -10.13 0.05 -9.25
CA VAL A 50 -9.30 -1.16 -9.14
C VAL A 50 -8.53 -1.49 -10.42
N ASP A 51 -8.68 -0.72 -11.50
CA ASP A 51 -8.02 -0.97 -12.80
C ASP A 51 -6.51 -1.19 -12.65
N ALA A 52 -5.84 -0.37 -11.83
CA ALA A 52 -4.41 -0.51 -11.55
C ALA A 52 -4.06 -1.84 -10.85
N VAL A 53 -4.99 -2.41 -10.07
CA VAL A 53 -4.86 -3.72 -9.42
C VAL A 53 -5.05 -4.82 -10.45
N GLU A 54 -6.03 -4.72 -11.33
CA GLU A 54 -6.28 -5.67 -12.41
C GLU A 54 -5.07 -5.77 -13.35
N ASP A 55 -4.50 -4.62 -13.74
CA ASP A 55 -3.27 -4.54 -14.52
C ASP A 55 -2.09 -5.20 -13.79
N ALA A 56 -1.94 -4.90 -12.50
CA ALA A 56 -0.86 -5.45 -11.69
C ALA A 56 -0.98 -6.97 -11.52
N VAL A 57 -2.19 -7.50 -11.32
CA VAL A 57 -2.45 -8.95 -11.25
C VAL A 57 -2.09 -9.61 -12.58
N SER A 58 -2.47 -9.00 -13.70
CA SER A 58 -2.13 -9.47 -15.05
C SER A 58 -0.61 -9.48 -15.30
N ASP A 59 0.09 -8.48 -14.79
CA ASP A 59 1.56 -8.37 -14.83
C ASP A 59 2.26 -9.31 -13.81
N GLY A 60 1.51 -10.06 -13.00
CA GLY A 60 2.03 -10.99 -11.99
C GLY A 60 2.61 -10.33 -10.73
N PHE A 61 2.21 -9.09 -10.45
CA PHE A 61 2.60 -8.36 -9.25
C PHE A 61 1.93 -8.94 -8.00
N LYS A 62 2.62 -8.81 -6.87
CA LYS A 62 2.04 -8.97 -5.54
C LYS A 62 1.20 -7.72 -5.21
N ILE A 63 0.03 -7.89 -4.62
CA ILE A 63 -0.87 -6.81 -4.23
C ILE A 63 -0.81 -6.62 -2.71
N ILE A 64 -0.49 -5.41 -2.26
CA ILE A 64 -0.59 -5.01 -0.85
C ILE A 64 -1.76 -4.04 -0.70
N ALA A 65 -2.74 -4.37 0.13
CA ALA A 65 -3.74 -3.42 0.61
C ALA A 65 -3.16 -2.65 1.79
N LEU A 66 -3.02 -1.33 1.65
CA LEU A 66 -2.48 -0.44 2.66
C LEU A 66 -3.57 0.50 3.18
N ASP A 67 -4.13 0.16 4.33
CA ASP A 67 -5.25 0.87 4.92
C ASP A 67 -4.82 1.82 6.06
N GLY A 68 -5.38 3.03 6.05
CA GLY A 68 -5.03 4.07 7.01
C GLY A 68 -5.74 3.93 8.37
N CYS A 69 -6.84 3.18 8.44
CA CYS A 69 -7.63 2.98 9.64
C CYS A 69 -8.64 1.83 9.44
N THR A 70 -9.46 1.58 10.45
CA THR A 70 -10.49 0.53 10.49
C THR A 70 -11.60 0.69 9.45
N ASP A 71 -11.69 1.82 8.76
CA ASP A 71 -12.61 2.00 7.63
C ASP A 71 -12.26 1.08 6.45
N ARG A 72 -11.00 0.63 6.36
CA ARG A 72 -10.50 -0.35 5.39
C ARG A 72 -10.85 -0.02 3.93
N CYS A 73 -10.76 1.25 3.53
CA CYS A 73 -11.22 1.70 2.21
C CYS A 73 -10.54 0.97 1.05
N ALA A 74 -9.24 0.66 1.14
CA ALA A 74 -8.55 -0.08 0.09
C ALA A 74 -9.03 -1.53 0.04
N THR A 75 -9.12 -2.21 1.19
CA THR A 75 -9.64 -3.58 1.25
C THR A 75 -11.08 -3.65 0.71
N LYS A 76 -11.97 -2.75 1.15
CA LYS A 76 -13.37 -2.73 0.70
C LYS A 76 -13.48 -2.57 -0.82
N LYS A 77 -12.64 -1.74 -1.43
CA LYS A 77 -12.63 -1.55 -2.89
C LYS A 77 -12.19 -2.81 -3.64
N LEU A 78 -11.25 -3.58 -3.08
CA LEU A 78 -10.90 -4.90 -3.63
C LEU A 78 -12.05 -5.89 -3.48
N ASP A 79 -12.67 -5.95 -2.29
CA ASP A 79 -13.78 -6.87 -2.00
C ASP A 79 -14.99 -6.60 -2.91
N GLU A 80 -15.34 -5.33 -3.14
CA GLU A 80 -16.40 -4.91 -4.08
C GLU A 80 -16.13 -5.38 -5.51
N ALA A 81 -14.86 -5.49 -5.91
CA ALA A 81 -14.43 -5.99 -7.21
C ALA A 81 -14.21 -7.52 -7.23
N GLY A 82 -14.48 -8.23 -6.13
CA GLY A 82 -14.21 -9.67 -6.02
C GLY A 82 -12.71 -10.02 -5.99
N MET A 83 -11.84 -9.04 -5.74
CA MET A 83 -10.39 -9.20 -5.68
C MET A 83 -9.90 -9.34 -4.24
N LYS A 84 -8.71 -9.91 -4.05
CA LYS A 84 -8.05 -9.98 -2.74
C LYS A 84 -6.60 -9.54 -2.85
N ALA A 85 -6.12 -8.82 -1.83
CA ALA A 85 -4.71 -8.54 -1.70
C ALA A 85 -3.95 -9.77 -1.20
N ASP A 86 -2.70 -9.91 -1.61
CA ASP A 86 -1.78 -10.93 -1.08
C ASP A 86 -1.37 -10.60 0.36
N VAL A 87 -1.24 -9.31 0.68
CA VAL A 87 -0.91 -8.83 2.02
C VAL A 87 -1.77 -7.63 2.40
N TYR A 88 -2.12 -7.60 3.67
CA TYR A 88 -2.85 -6.53 4.31
C TYR A 88 -1.95 -5.81 5.32
N LEU A 89 -1.95 -4.47 5.29
CA LEU A 89 -1.26 -3.62 6.27
C LEU A 89 -2.18 -2.51 6.76
N MET A 90 -2.20 -2.29 8.08
CA MET A 90 -2.93 -1.18 8.71
C MET A 90 -1.98 -0.17 9.34
N VAL A 91 -2.03 1.08 8.91
CA VAL A 91 -1.14 2.14 9.41
C VAL A 91 -1.34 2.41 10.91
N THR A 92 -2.56 2.32 11.42
CA THR A 92 -2.83 2.50 12.86
C THR A 92 -2.25 1.41 13.73
N GLU A 93 -2.08 0.18 13.21
CA GLU A 93 -1.40 -0.91 13.93
C GLU A 93 0.11 -0.67 14.04
N LEU A 94 0.66 0.23 13.24
CA LEU A 94 2.04 0.71 13.39
C LEU A 94 2.16 1.79 14.49
N GLY A 95 1.14 2.03 15.31
CA GLY A 95 1.14 3.05 16.35
C GLY A 95 1.07 4.49 15.82
N ILE A 96 0.50 4.68 14.63
CA ILE A 96 0.24 6.01 14.04
C ILE A 96 -1.25 6.30 14.19
N GLU A 97 -1.60 7.19 15.10
CA GLU A 97 -3.00 7.51 15.37
C GLU A 97 -3.65 8.31 14.23
N LYS A 98 -4.95 8.06 14.00
CA LYS A 98 -5.75 8.84 13.06
C LYS A 98 -6.08 10.20 13.68
N THR A 99 -5.53 11.26 13.10
CA THR A 99 -5.72 12.64 13.52
C THR A 99 -6.12 13.51 12.32
N ARG A 100 -5.86 14.81 12.38
CA ARG A 100 -6.20 15.79 11.34
C ARG A 100 -5.25 15.67 10.16
N SER A 101 -5.74 16.01 8.97
CA SER A 101 -5.00 15.86 7.71
C SER A 101 -3.69 16.67 7.60
N SER A 102 -3.44 17.61 8.51
CA SER A 102 -2.20 18.40 8.60
C SER A 102 -1.09 17.71 9.39
N ASP A 103 -1.39 16.69 10.19
CA ASP A 103 -0.44 15.98 11.05
C ASP A 103 0.26 14.85 10.29
N VAL A 104 1.06 15.24 9.30
CA VAL A 104 1.78 14.35 8.40
C VAL A 104 3.26 14.61 8.57
N LYS A 105 4.00 13.64 9.13
CA LYS A 105 5.42 13.75 9.43
C LYS A 105 6.26 12.80 8.57
N PRO A 106 7.46 13.21 8.11
CA PRO A 106 8.35 12.34 7.35
C PRO A 106 8.70 11.02 8.05
N GLU A 107 8.82 11.04 9.38
CA GLU A 107 9.11 9.84 10.19
C GLU A 107 8.04 8.75 10.04
N TYR A 108 6.77 9.12 9.91
CA TYR A 108 5.67 8.17 9.68
C TYR A 108 5.70 7.60 8.27
N VAL A 109 6.07 8.41 7.27
CA VAL A 109 6.28 7.93 5.90
C VAL A 109 7.36 6.85 5.88
N GLU A 110 8.51 7.10 6.51
CA GLU A 110 9.59 6.10 6.58
C GLU A 110 9.20 4.85 7.36
N LYS A 111 8.43 5.00 8.45
CA LYS A 111 7.91 3.86 9.22
C LYS A 111 7.01 2.97 8.36
N ILE A 112 6.09 3.56 7.60
CA ILE A 112 5.20 2.82 6.70
C ILE A 112 5.98 2.21 5.54
N VAL A 113 6.96 2.91 4.96
CA VAL A 113 7.84 2.38 3.91
C VAL A 113 8.60 1.14 4.38
N ARG A 114 9.09 1.12 5.62
CA ARG A 114 9.73 -0.07 6.21
C ARG A 114 8.75 -1.24 6.31
N ALA A 115 7.56 -1.01 6.85
CA ALA A 115 6.52 -2.03 6.95
C ALA A 115 6.14 -2.63 5.58
N ILE A 116 6.03 -1.79 4.53
CA ILE A 116 5.76 -2.27 3.16
C ILE A 116 6.87 -3.18 2.63
N LYS A 117 8.13 -2.90 2.97
CA LYS A 117 9.29 -3.69 2.48
C LYS A 117 9.48 -5.02 3.23
N GLU A 118 8.93 -5.12 4.43
CA GLU A 118 8.97 -6.31 5.28
C GLU A 118 7.79 -7.26 5.04
N ALA A 119 6.75 -6.79 4.33
CA ALA A 119 5.54 -7.51 3.97
C ALA A 119 5.71 -8.48 2.79
#